data_AF-A0A951DMY5-F1
#
_entry.id   AF-A0A951DMY5-F1
#
_cell.length_a   1.000
_cell.length_b   1.000
_cell.length_c   1.000
_cell.angle_alpha   90.00
_cell.angle_beta   90.00
_cell.angle_gamma   90.00
#
_symmetry.space_group_name_H-M   'P 1'
#
loop_
_entity.id
_entity.type
_entity.pdbx_description
1 polymer ?
#
loop_
_entity_poly.entity_id
_entity_poly.type
_entity_poly.pdbx_seq_one_letter_code
_entity_poly.pdbx_strand_id
1 'polypeptide(L)'
;QELEIRASGLQVPRSLTTTDGRAALEFFEACDRAVVIKSASGALTPVRRVSLADLEVFESGLTTPVYLQAYVPGDNVRVHTVAGRVFATRCISTAVDYRYSADEGTTTRLEPTEVPGWVAAACLRLGGGLLIAGIDLKQTPDGQYFCFEVNPAPVFAWYEQYTGQAIGLALVEALSNAAIE
;
A
#
# COMPACT_ATOMS: atom_id res chain seq x y z
N GLN A 1 -7.48 4.78 10.15
CA GLN A 1 -7.24 3.97 8.94
C GLN A 1 -7.49 2.49 9.14
N GLU A 2 -6.72 1.70 9.92
CA GLU A 2 -6.94 0.22 9.97
C GLU A 2 -8.39 -0.20 10.28
N LEU A 3 -9.01 0.40 11.30
CA LEU A 3 -10.41 0.10 11.67
C LEU A 3 -11.38 0.42 10.51
N GLU A 4 -11.19 1.54 9.82
CA GLU A 4 -12.03 1.97 8.69
C GLU A 4 -11.82 1.05 7.48
N ILE A 5 -10.56 0.64 7.23
CA ILE A 5 -10.22 -0.32 6.17
C ILE A 5 -10.91 -1.64 6.43
N ARG A 6 -10.84 -2.18 7.66
CA ARG A 6 -11.54 -3.43 8.02
C ARG A 6 -13.06 -3.28 7.88
N ALA A 7 -13.61 -2.15 8.33
CA ALA A 7 -15.04 -1.85 8.18
C ALA A 7 -15.49 -1.73 6.71
N SER A 8 -14.58 -1.40 5.79
CA SER A 8 -14.87 -1.37 4.36
C SER A 8 -15.03 -2.75 3.71
N GLY A 9 -14.60 -3.83 4.39
CA GLY A 9 -14.57 -5.20 3.87
C GLY A 9 -13.23 -5.62 3.26
N LEU A 10 -12.23 -4.73 3.21
CA LEU A 10 -10.87 -5.06 2.82
C LEU A 10 -10.11 -5.68 4.01
N GLN A 11 -9.17 -6.58 3.71
CA GLN A 11 -8.28 -7.13 4.73
C GLN A 11 -7.18 -6.13 5.08
N VAL A 12 -6.68 -6.21 6.31
CA VAL A 12 -5.47 -5.49 6.73
C VAL A 12 -4.47 -6.50 7.26
N PRO A 13 -3.21 -6.49 6.78
CA PRO A 13 -2.20 -7.43 7.26
C PRO A 13 -1.98 -7.23 8.76
N ARG A 14 -1.61 -8.29 9.48
CA ARG A 14 -1.14 -8.15 10.85
C ARG A 14 0.05 -7.17 10.86
N SER A 15 0.04 -6.23 11.79
CA SER A 15 1.14 -5.30 11.99
C SER A 15 1.42 -5.06 13.46
N LEU A 16 2.65 -4.67 13.76
CA LEU A 16 3.11 -4.33 15.10
C LEU A 16 4.03 -3.11 15.02
N THR A 17 3.67 -2.05 15.74
CA THR A 17 4.60 -0.96 16.06
C THR A 17 5.12 -1.20 17.47
N THR A 18 6.44 -1.30 17.64
CA THR A 18 7.01 -1.60 18.96
C THR A 18 8.41 -1.04 19.14
N THR A 19 8.78 -0.78 20.40
CA THR A 19 10.16 -0.58 20.88
C THR A 19 10.64 -1.78 21.71
N ASP A 20 9.82 -2.80 21.87
CA ASP A 20 10.18 -4.04 22.56
C ASP A 20 10.66 -5.08 21.54
N GLY A 21 11.96 -5.37 21.61
CA GLY A 21 12.62 -6.36 20.75
C GLY A 21 12.08 -7.78 20.92
N ARG A 22 11.64 -8.14 22.14
CA ARG A 22 10.99 -9.44 22.37
C ARG A 22 9.66 -9.53 21.62
N ALA A 23 8.83 -8.48 21.71
CA ALA A 23 7.58 -8.43 20.97
C ALA A 23 7.80 -8.47 19.45
N ALA A 24 8.88 -7.85 18.95
CA ALA A 24 9.28 -7.91 17.55
C ALA A 24 9.64 -9.36 17.10
N LEU A 25 10.41 -10.09 17.91
CA LEU A 25 10.76 -11.50 17.66
C LEU A 25 9.53 -12.41 17.71
N GLU A 26 8.66 -12.23 18.72
CA GLU A 26 7.42 -12.99 18.85
C GLU A 26 6.49 -12.74 17.64
N PHE A 27 6.40 -11.50 17.17
CA PHE A 27 5.67 -11.17 15.95
C PHE A 27 6.27 -11.81 14.70
N PHE A 28 7.61 -11.80 14.57
CA PHE A 28 8.32 -12.41 13.46
C PHE A 28 8.02 -13.90 13.34
N GLU A 29 8.13 -14.65 14.44
CA GLU A 29 7.82 -16.08 14.45
C GLU A 29 6.32 -16.35 14.23
N ALA A 30 5.44 -15.55 14.85
CA ALA A 30 3.99 -15.69 14.69
C ALA A 30 3.45 -15.30 13.30
N CYS A 31 4.31 -14.81 12.40
CA CYS A 31 4.02 -14.53 11.00
C CYS A 31 4.82 -15.45 10.06
N ASP A 32 5.21 -16.65 10.53
CA ASP A 32 5.98 -17.64 9.78
C ASP A 32 7.27 -17.06 9.18
N ARG A 33 7.89 -16.13 9.91
CA ARG A 33 9.11 -15.39 9.49
C ARG A 33 8.90 -14.56 8.23
N ALA A 34 7.67 -14.44 7.77
CA ALA A 34 7.30 -13.66 6.62
C ALA A 34 6.89 -12.25 7.08
N VAL A 35 7.87 -11.42 7.42
CA VAL A 35 7.66 -10.03 7.84
C VAL A 35 8.43 -9.04 6.98
N VAL A 36 7.88 -7.84 6.81
CA VAL A 36 8.55 -6.66 6.27
C VAL A 36 8.68 -5.57 7.31
N ILE A 37 9.74 -4.78 7.22
CA ILE A 37 9.93 -3.56 7.99
C ILE A 37 9.51 -2.38 7.11
N LYS A 38 8.72 -1.46 7.66
CA LYS A 38 8.39 -0.18 7.04
C LYS A 38 8.77 0.97 7.97
N SER A 39 8.95 2.16 7.41
CA SER A 39 9.00 3.36 8.22
C SER A 39 7.60 3.70 8.72
N ALA A 40 7.46 4.05 10.00
CA ALA A 40 6.24 4.63 10.56
C ALA A 40 6.16 6.14 10.27
N SER A 41 6.38 6.53 9.01
CA SER A 41 6.42 7.93 8.59
C SER A 41 5.80 8.10 7.19
N GLY A 42 5.38 9.31 6.85
CA GLY A 42 4.97 9.65 5.48
C GLY A 42 6.12 9.82 4.47
N ALA A 43 7.37 9.59 4.87
CA ALA A 43 8.50 9.64 3.96
C ALA A 43 8.55 8.42 3.05
N LEU A 44 8.97 8.62 1.80
CA LEU A 44 9.21 7.55 0.84
C LEU A 44 10.46 6.76 1.23
N THR A 45 10.27 5.71 2.02
CA THR A 45 11.33 4.77 2.39
C THR A 45 11.08 3.40 1.76
N PRO A 46 12.12 2.69 1.30
CA PRO A 46 11.99 1.32 0.82
C PRO A 46 11.40 0.39 1.87
N VAL A 47 10.47 -0.46 1.45
CA VAL A 47 10.00 -1.59 2.26
C VAL A 47 10.89 -2.79 1.97
N ARG A 48 11.34 -3.49 3.03
CA ARG A 48 12.20 -4.66 2.88
C ARG A 48 11.81 -5.78 3.84
N ARG A 49 12.24 -7.01 3.54
CA ARG A 49 12.10 -8.14 4.47
C ARG A 49 12.96 -7.91 5.71
N VAL A 50 12.51 -8.47 6.84
CA VAL A 50 13.36 -8.61 8.03
C VAL A 50 14.57 -9.48 7.67
N SER A 51 15.76 -8.99 8.02
CA SER A 51 17.05 -9.64 7.78
C SER A 51 17.63 -10.20 9.09
N LEU A 52 18.70 -11.00 9.00
CA LEU A 52 19.41 -11.50 10.19
C LEU A 52 19.94 -10.35 11.07
N ALA A 53 20.44 -9.28 10.46
CA ALA A 53 20.92 -8.11 11.20
C ALA A 53 19.79 -7.43 11.99
N ASP A 54 18.56 -7.43 11.49
CA ASP A 54 17.43 -6.89 12.26
C ASP A 54 17.10 -7.77 13.47
N LEU A 55 17.21 -9.10 13.33
CA LEU A 55 16.98 -10.02 14.44
C LEU A 55 18.02 -9.80 15.55
N GLU A 56 19.29 -9.60 15.21
CA GLU A 56 20.33 -9.23 16.17
C GLU A 56 20.01 -7.91 16.90
N VAL A 57 19.44 -6.93 16.18
CA VAL A 57 18.96 -5.68 16.78
C VAL A 57 17.76 -5.92 17.70
N PHE A 58 16.83 -6.79 17.33
CA PHE A 58 15.68 -7.13 18.17
C PHE A 58 16.12 -7.84 19.46
N GLU A 59 17.14 -8.70 19.40
CA GLU A 59 17.70 -9.38 20.57
C GLU A 59 18.50 -8.45 21.48
N SER A 60 19.31 -7.55 20.89
CA SER A 60 20.15 -6.61 21.65
C SER A 60 19.38 -5.41 22.20
N GLY A 61 18.21 -5.11 21.64
CA GLY A 61 17.29 -4.08 22.10
C GLY A 61 17.08 -2.96 21.07
N LEU A 62 15.82 -2.60 20.86
CA LEU A 62 15.43 -1.51 19.98
C LEU A 62 15.62 -0.15 20.66
N THR A 63 16.33 0.77 20.01
CA THR A 63 16.50 2.16 20.47
C THR A 63 15.49 3.13 19.85
N THR A 64 14.80 2.70 18.79
CA THR A 64 13.72 3.44 18.13
C THR A 64 12.57 2.50 17.78
N PRO A 65 11.33 3.02 17.62
CA PRO A 65 10.21 2.19 17.21
C PRO A 65 10.42 1.61 15.82
N VAL A 66 10.06 0.34 15.64
CA VAL A 66 9.95 -0.30 14.33
C VAL A 66 8.49 -0.55 14.00
N TYR A 67 8.15 -0.46 12.70
CA TYR A 67 6.87 -0.92 12.19
C TYR A 67 7.07 -2.21 11.40
N LEU A 68 6.53 -3.30 11.94
CA LEU A 68 6.55 -4.62 11.35
C LEU A 68 5.18 -4.92 10.75
N GLN A 69 5.16 -5.56 9.59
CA GLN A 69 3.93 -6.01 8.95
C GLN A 69 4.14 -7.41 8.37
N ALA A 70 3.13 -8.27 8.52
CA ALA A 70 3.09 -9.56 7.84
C ALA A 70 3.23 -9.35 6.33
N TYR A 71 4.13 -10.08 5.70
CA TYR A 71 4.33 -10.05 4.26
C TYR A 71 3.13 -10.69 3.57
N VAL A 72 2.56 -9.97 2.61
CA VAL A 72 1.45 -10.46 1.78
C VAL A 72 1.98 -10.75 0.38
N PRO A 73 1.90 -11.99 -0.12
CA PRO A 73 2.33 -12.33 -1.48
C PRO A 73 1.34 -11.81 -2.52
N GLY A 74 1.76 -11.79 -3.79
CA GLY A 74 0.92 -11.43 -4.94
C GLY A 74 1.27 -10.07 -5.54
N ASP A 75 0.32 -9.49 -6.28
CA ASP A 75 0.55 -8.25 -7.03
C ASP A 75 0.11 -7.03 -6.22
N ASN A 76 0.83 -5.92 -6.36
CA ASN A 76 0.34 -4.66 -5.85
C ASN A 76 -0.71 -4.11 -6.82
N VAL A 77 -1.78 -3.54 -6.28
CA VAL A 77 -2.81 -2.83 -7.04
C VAL A 77 -2.93 -1.45 -6.44
N ARG A 78 -2.34 -0.45 -7.11
CA ARG A 78 -2.50 0.94 -6.73
C ARG A 78 -3.84 1.43 -7.25
N VAL A 79 -4.69 1.94 -6.36
CA VAL A 79 -5.98 2.52 -6.75
C VAL A 79 -5.97 4.01 -6.49
N HIS A 80 -6.33 4.81 -7.47
CA HIS A 80 -6.63 6.23 -7.29
C HIS A 80 -8.13 6.44 -7.37
N THR A 81 -8.70 7.04 -6.34
CA THR A 81 -10.07 7.56 -6.41
C THR A 81 -10.02 9.04 -6.72
N VAL A 82 -10.78 9.53 -7.70
CA VAL A 82 -10.87 10.96 -8.04
C VAL A 82 -12.33 11.32 -8.24
N ALA A 83 -12.88 12.19 -7.39
CA ALA A 83 -14.27 12.65 -7.45
C ALA A 83 -15.29 11.51 -7.72
N GLY A 84 -15.18 10.40 -6.99
CA GLY A 84 -16.08 9.25 -7.13
C GLY A 84 -15.73 8.26 -8.26
N ARG A 85 -14.69 8.52 -9.05
CA ARG A 85 -14.16 7.61 -10.08
C ARG A 85 -13.03 6.76 -9.52
N VAL A 86 -12.83 5.57 -10.05
CA VAL A 86 -11.78 4.62 -9.63
C VAL A 86 -10.84 4.34 -10.80
N PHE A 87 -9.54 4.49 -10.57
CA PHE A 87 -8.48 4.14 -11.50
C PHE A 87 -7.56 3.13 -10.81
N ALA A 88 -7.55 1.89 -11.27
CA ALA A 88 -6.67 0.86 -10.72
C ALA A 88 -5.52 0.55 -11.66
N THR A 89 -4.32 0.45 -11.09
CA THR A 89 -3.09 0.06 -11.77
C THR A 89 -2.54 -1.18 -11.08
N ARG A 90 -2.31 -2.25 -11.84
CA ARG A 90 -1.58 -3.43 -11.37
C ARG A 90 -0.08 -3.17 -11.53
N CYS A 91 0.68 -3.36 -10.45
CA CYS A 91 2.14 -3.25 -10.44
C CYS A 91 2.73 -4.66 -10.28
N ILE A 92 3.17 -5.23 -11.40
CA ILE A 92 3.73 -6.58 -11.49
C ILE A 92 5.24 -6.47 -11.23
N SER A 93 5.70 -7.05 -10.13
CA SER A 93 7.09 -7.02 -9.72
C SER A 93 7.41 -8.21 -8.82
N THR A 94 8.63 -8.72 -8.92
CA THR A 94 9.18 -9.70 -7.98
C THR A 94 9.85 -9.05 -6.77
N ALA A 95 10.07 -7.72 -6.82
CA ALA A 95 10.64 -6.97 -5.72
C ALA A 95 9.68 -6.91 -4.53
N VAL A 96 10.23 -6.75 -3.34
CA VAL A 96 9.43 -6.54 -2.12
C VAL A 96 8.68 -5.22 -2.22
N ASP A 97 9.39 -4.20 -2.72
CA ASP A 97 8.85 -2.89 -3.01
C ASP A 97 9.01 -2.60 -4.51
N TYR A 98 7.90 -2.66 -5.25
CA TYR A 98 7.91 -2.48 -6.70
C TYR A 98 8.46 -1.13 -7.14
N ARG A 99 8.49 -0.12 -6.25
CA ARG A 99 9.01 1.22 -6.51
C ARG A 99 10.53 1.24 -6.62
N TYR A 100 11.19 0.29 -5.95
CA TYR A 100 12.65 0.16 -5.87
C TYR A 100 13.14 -1.13 -6.55
N SER A 101 12.37 -1.66 -7.51
CA SER A 101 12.70 -2.94 -8.17
C SER A 101 14.09 -2.92 -8.82
N ALA A 102 14.50 -1.77 -9.37
CA ALA A 102 15.81 -1.60 -10.01
C ALA A 102 16.97 -1.77 -9.01
N ASP A 103 16.79 -1.33 -7.76
CA ASP A 103 17.79 -1.50 -6.69
C ASP A 103 17.92 -2.99 -6.31
N GLU A 104 16.87 -3.78 -6.51
CA GLU A 104 16.84 -5.24 -6.36
C GLU A 104 17.22 -5.99 -7.65
N GLY A 105 17.65 -5.28 -8.72
CA GLY A 105 18.04 -5.89 -10.00
C GLY A 105 16.86 -6.46 -10.81
N THR A 106 15.64 -5.99 -10.53
CA THR A 106 14.39 -6.44 -11.18
C THR A 106 13.65 -5.28 -11.82
N THR A 107 12.65 -5.59 -12.64
CA THR A 107 11.80 -4.58 -13.28
C THR A 107 10.37 -4.66 -12.75
N THR A 108 9.71 -3.51 -12.73
CA THR A 108 8.28 -3.41 -12.45
C THR A 108 7.55 -3.02 -13.72
N ARG A 109 6.48 -3.76 -14.04
CA ARG A 109 5.54 -3.41 -15.09
C ARG A 109 4.26 -2.85 -14.47
N LEU A 110 3.79 -1.74 -15.01
CA LEU A 110 2.54 -1.11 -14.63
C LEU A 110 1.54 -1.27 -15.77
N GLU A 111 0.33 -1.70 -15.44
CA GLU A 111 -0.74 -1.80 -16.43
C GLU A 111 -2.09 -1.41 -15.81
N PRO A 112 -2.99 -0.78 -16.61
CA PRO A 112 -4.33 -0.51 -16.14
C PRO A 112 -5.04 -1.83 -15.85
N THR A 113 -5.85 -1.85 -14.80
CA THR A 113 -6.62 -3.04 -14.42
C THR A 113 -7.99 -2.62 -13.89
N GLU A 114 -8.90 -3.59 -13.81
CA GLU A 114 -10.16 -3.44 -13.10
C GLU A 114 -10.09 -4.23 -11.80
N VAL A 115 -10.67 -3.67 -10.74
CA VAL A 115 -10.87 -4.38 -9.47
C VAL A 115 -12.34 -4.82 -9.36
N PRO A 116 -12.64 -5.91 -8.63
CA PRO A 116 -14.02 -6.31 -8.40
C PRO A 116 -14.88 -5.17 -7.85
N GLY A 117 -16.16 -5.13 -8.21
CA GLY A 117 -17.06 -4.04 -7.82
C GLY A 117 -17.12 -3.78 -6.31
N TRP A 118 -16.99 -4.82 -5.48
CA TRP A 118 -16.93 -4.67 -4.03
C TRP A 118 -15.64 -3.99 -3.53
N VAL A 119 -14.50 -4.23 -4.20
CA VAL A 119 -13.21 -3.57 -3.93
C VAL A 119 -13.30 -2.11 -4.37
N ALA A 120 -13.82 -1.83 -5.57
CA ALA A 120 -14.03 -0.46 -6.05
C ALA A 120 -14.92 0.34 -5.08
N ALA A 121 -16.03 -0.25 -4.63
CA ALA A 121 -16.91 0.37 -3.66
C ALA A 121 -16.24 0.59 -2.29
N ALA A 122 -15.38 -0.33 -1.84
CA ALA A 122 -14.58 -0.15 -0.63
C ALA A 122 -13.59 1.01 -0.78
N CYS A 123 -12.88 1.09 -1.91
CA CYS A 123 -11.97 2.19 -2.22
C CYS A 123 -12.68 3.54 -2.22
N LEU A 124 -13.87 3.63 -2.85
CA LEU A 124 -14.66 4.86 -2.86
C LEU A 124 -15.13 5.28 -1.46
N ARG A 125 -15.50 4.33 -0.59
CA ARG A 125 -15.83 4.63 0.80
C ARG A 125 -14.61 5.15 1.57
N LEU A 126 -13.44 4.52 1.38
CA LEU A 126 -12.21 4.90 2.05
C LEU A 126 -11.65 6.24 1.58
N GLY A 127 -11.77 6.56 0.29
CA GLY A 127 -11.48 7.87 -0.27
C GLY A 127 -12.61 8.90 -0.07
N GLY A 128 -13.69 8.53 0.63
CA GLY A 128 -14.85 9.39 0.85
C GLY A 128 -14.46 10.67 1.56
N GLY A 129 -14.97 11.81 1.07
CA GLY A 129 -14.63 13.13 1.59
C GLY A 129 -13.29 13.70 1.08
N LEU A 130 -12.56 12.96 0.23
CA LEU A 130 -11.36 13.43 -0.45
C LEU A 130 -11.64 13.62 -1.93
N LEU A 131 -11.12 14.70 -2.50
CA LEU A 131 -11.18 14.93 -3.94
C LEU A 131 -10.35 13.89 -4.71
N ILE A 132 -9.22 13.50 -4.12
CA ILE A 132 -8.33 12.45 -4.60
C ILE A 132 -7.81 11.62 -3.43
N ALA A 133 -7.69 10.31 -3.60
CA ALA A 133 -6.98 9.43 -2.67
C ALA A 133 -6.21 8.35 -3.43
N GLY A 134 -5.06 7.93 -2.90
CA GLY A 134 -4.31 6.78 -3.38
C GLY A 134 -4.39 5.67 -2.36
N ILE A 135 -4.79 4.49 -2.78
CA ILE A 135 -5.06 3.35 -1.90
C ILE A 135 -4.12 2.23 -2.34
N ASP A 136 -3.31 1.77 -1.40
CA ASP A 136 -2.34 0.71 -1.65
C ASP A 136 -2.96 -0.63 -1.34
N LEU A 137 -3.27 -1.40 -2.38
CA LEU A 137 -3.78 -2.75 -2.25
C LEU A 137 -2.72 -3.78 -2.63
N LYS A 138 -2.88 -4.98 -2.09
CA LYS A 138 -2.20 -6.20 -2.50
C LYS A 138 -3.27 -7.25 -2.82
N GLN A 139 -3.25 -7.77 -4.04
CA GLN A 139 -4.07 -8.89 -4.43
C GLN A 139 -3.26 -10.18 -4.28
N THR A 140 -3.71 -11.06 -3.40
CA THR A 140 -3.08 -12.38 -3.20
C THR A 140 -3.40 -13.33 -4.36
N PRO A 141 -2.63 -14.42 -4.54
CA PRO A 141 -2.89 -15.41 -5.60
C PRO A 141 -4.28 -16.08 -5.53
N ASP A 142 -4.88 -16.18 -4.34
CA ASP A 142 -6.24 -16.69 -4.11
C ASP A 142 -7.32 -15.61 -4.27
N GLY A 143 -6.95 -14.39 -4.69
CA GLY A 143 -7.87 -13.32 -5.06
C GLY A 143 -8.38 -12.46 -3.90
N GLN A 144 -7.79 -12.57 -2.71
CA GLN A 144 -8.09 -11.67 -1.59
C GLN A 144 -7.39 -10.32 -1.77
N TYR A 145 -7.99 -9.26 -1.21
CA TYR A 145 -7.44 -7.90 -1.25
C TYR A 145 -7.09 -7.42 0.14
N PHE A 146 -5.80 -7.15 0.35
CA PHE A 146 -5.28 -6.48 1.53
C PHE A 146 -5.05 -5.01 1.20
N CYS A 147 -5.38 -4.12 2.12
CA CYS A 147 -5.12 -2.69 2.00
C CYS A 147 -4.06 -2.29 3.03
N PHE A 148 -3.02 -1.61 2.56
CA PHE A 148 -1.88 -1.19 3.36
C PHE A 148 -2.03 0.24 3.88
N GLU A 149 -2.58 1.14 3.05
CA GLU A 149 -2.65 2.57 3.34
C GLU A 149 -3.74 3.25 2.50
N VAL A 150 -4.32 4.33 3.03
CA VAL A 150 -5.10 5.32 2.28
C VAL A 150 -4.40 6.67 2.37
N ASN A 151 -3.83 7.13 1.26
CA ASN A 151 -3.04 8.35 1.15
C ASN A 151 -3.89 9.50 0.55
N PRO A 152 -4.14 10.60 1.30
CA PRO A 152 -4.96 11.72 0.83
C PRO A 152 -4.26 12.67 -0.14
N ALA A 153 -2.95 12.54 -0.34
CA ALA A 153 -2.15 13.34 -1.27
C ALA A 153 -1.25 12.42 -2.13
N PRO A 154 -1.83 11.57 -2.98
CA PRO A 154 -1.08 10.55 -3.69
C PRO A 154 -0.31 11.13 -4.87
N VAL A 155 0.87 10.56 -5.13
CA VAL A 155 1.48 10.64 -6.46
C VAL A 155 0.62 9.81 -7.43
N PHE A 156 0.24 10.40 -8.56
CA PHE A 156 -0.52 9.72 -9.63
C PHE A 156 0.16 9.80 -11.01
N ALA A 157 0.95 10.84 -11.29
CA ALA A 157 1.55 11.07 -12.62
C ALA A 157 2.40 9.89 -13.12
N TRP A 158 3.16 9.23 -12.25
CA TRP A 158 3.92 8.04 -12.61
C TRP A 158 3.02 6.88 -13.07
N TYR A 159 1.87 6.65 -12.42
CA TYR A 159 0.93 5.60 -12.85
C TYR A 159 0.24 5.96 -14.16
N GLU A 160 -0.21 7.20 -14.30
CA GLU A 160 -0.82 7.72 -15.52
C GLU A 160 0.13 7.61 -16.73
N GLN A 161 1.41 7.96 -16.57
CA GLN A 161 2.40 7.88 -17.64
C GLN A 161 2.57 6.47 -18.20
N TYR A 162 2.52 5.44 -17.36
CA TYR A 162 2.70 4.05 -17.79
C TYR A 162 1.40 3.40 -18.27
N THR A 163 0.25 3.83 -17.76
CA THR A 163 -1.04 3.18 -18.03
C THR A 163 -1.91 3.91 -19.05
N GLY A 164 -1.66 5.20 -19.28
CA GLY A 164 -2.53 6.08 -20.07
C GLY A 164 -3.87 6.39 -19.40
N GLN A 165 -4.09 5.99 -18.15
CA GLN A 165 -5.32 6.30 -17.41
C GLN A 165 -5.42 7.81 -17.16
N ALA A 166 -6.56 8.42 -17.48
CA ALA A 166 -6.76 9.86 -17.42
C ALA A 166 -7.07 10.36 -15.98
N ILE A 167 -6.16 10.11 -15.03
CA ILE A 167 -6.30 10.46 -13.61
C ILE A 167 -6.20 11.99 -13.43
N GLY A 168 -5.20 12.62 -14.04
CA GLY A 168 -4.99 14.07 -13.99
C GLY A 168 -6.13 14.84 -14.65
N LEU A 169 -6.64 14.34 -15.79
CA LEU A 169 -7.82 14.93 -16.43
C LEU A 169 -9.05 14.86 -15.52
N ALA A 170 -9.30 13.72 -14.88
CA ALA A 170 -10.41 13.57 -13.94
C ALA A 170 -10.31 14.54 -12.76
N LEU A 171 -9.09 14.83 -12.30
CA LEU A 171 -8.86 15.79 -11.23
C LEU A 171 -9.14 17.22 -11.69
N VAL A 172 -8.69 17.60 -12.89
CA VAL A 172 -8.97 18.91 -13.49
C VAL A 172 -10.47 19.10 -13.69
N GLU A 173 -11.16 18.12 -14.26
CA GLU A 173 -12.62 18.14 -14.44
C GLU A 173 -13.34 18.38 -13.11
N ALA A 174 -12.91 17.67 -12.05
CA ALA A 174 -13.52 17.81 -10.74
C ALA A 174 -13.30 19.20 -10.11
N LEU A 175 -12.09 19.76 -10.24
CA LEU A 175 -11.76 21.10 -9.76
C LEU A 175 -12.51 22.19 -10.54
N SER A 176 -12.65 22.03 -11.86
CA SER A 176 -13.38 22.97 -12.70
C SER A 176 -14.88 22.99 -12.40
N ASN A 177 -15.48 21.84 -12.08
CA ASN A 177 -16.90 21.77 -11.73
C ASN A 177 -17.18 22.28 -10.31
N ALA A 178 -16.28 22.06 -9.36
CA ALA A 178 -16.42 22.56 -7.98
C ALA A 178 -16.31 24.09 -7.87
N ALA A 179 -15.71 24.76 -8.86
CA ALA A 179 -15.61 26.22 -8.91
C ALA A 179 -16.87 26.92 -9.48
N ILE A 180 -17.87 26.15 -9.90
CA ILE A 180 -19.09 26.64 -10.59
C ILE A 180 -20.35 26.52 -9.71
N GLU A 181 -20.25 25.93 -8.51
CA GLU A 181 -21.30 25.92 -7.48
C GLU A 181 -21.03 26.95 -6.36
#